data_AF-A0A2N9HLY9-F1
#
_entry.id   AF-A0A2N9HLY9-F1
#
_cell.length_a   1.000
_cell.length_b   1.000
_cell.length_c   1.000
_cell.angle_alpha   90.00
_cell.angle_beta   90.00
_cell.angle_gamma   90.00
#
_symmetry.space_group_name_H-M   'P 1'
#
loop_
_entity.id
_entity.type
_entity.pdbx_description
1 polymer ?
#
loop_
_entity_poly.entity_id
_entity_poly.type
_entity_poly.pdbx_seq_one_letter_code
_entity_poly.pdbx_strand_id
1 'polypeptide(L)' 'MSVNPGFGGQSFIESQGVNPWIEVDGGVTPKNAYKVIEAGANALVAGSAVFGAKDYAEAIRGIIKPAKGL' A
#
# COMPACT_ATOMS: atom_id res chain seq x y z
N MET A 1 13.61 -1.80 -3.72
CA MET A 1 14.07 -1.78 -5.13
C MET A 1 12.99 -1.10 -5.94
N SER A 2 13.27 0.01 -6.63
CA SER A 2 12.33 0.59 -7.60
C SER A 2 12.65 0.04 -8.99
N VAL A 3 11.65 -0.45 -9.70
CA VAL A 3 11.74 -0.81 -11.12
C VAL A 3 10.61 -0.11 -11.85
N ASN A 4 10.96 0.64 -12.90
CA ASN A 4 10.01 1.12 -13.89
C ASN A 4 10.72 1.35 -15.24
N PRO A 5 10.51 0.53 -16.28
CA PRO A 5 10.42 -0.91 -16.30
C PRO A 5 11.83 -1.53 -16.44
N GLY A 6 12.19 -2.45 -15.54
CA GLY A 6 12.91 -3.67 -15.93
C GLY A 6 14.40 -3.67 -16.32
N PHE A 7 15.23 -2.64 -16.09
CA PHE A 7 16.69 -2.80 -16.24
C PHE A 7 17.47 -2.11 -15.12
N GLY A 8 18.49 -2.80 -14.59
CA GLY A 8 19.40 -2.23 -13.60
C GLY A 8 20.11 -0.98 -14.15
N GLY A 9 20.21 0.06 -13.33
CA GLY A 9 20.85 1.35 -13.70
C GLY A 9 19.90 2.48 -14.06
N GLN A 10 18.59 2.33 -13.88
CA GLN A 10 17.63 3.43 -14.05
C GLN A 10 17.83 4.54 -13.02
N SER A 11 17.70 5.78 -13.49
CA SER A 11 17.76 6.98 -12.68
C SER A 11 16.56 7.07 -11.72
N PHE A 12 16.75 7.77 -10.60
CA PHE A 12 15.76 7.87 -9.53
C PHE A 12 14.44 8.48 -10.02
N ILE A 13 13.30 8.10 -9.44
CA ILE A 13 11.95 8.54 -9.85
C ILE A 13 11.85 10.06 -9.98
N GLU A 14 12.50 10.80 -9.08
CA GLU A 14 12.57 12.27 -9.09
C GLU A 14 13.12 12.85 -10.40
N SER A 15 14.08 12.18 -11.04
CA SER A 15 14.70 12.62 -12.30
C SER A 15 13.77 12.49 -13.52
N GLN A 16 12.65 11.77 -13.38
CA GLN A 16 11.76 11.45 -14.48
C GLN A 16 10.55 12.39 -14.57
N GLY A 17 10.37 13.31 -13.61
CA GLY A 17 9.26 14.27 -13.61
C GLY A 17 7.87 13.63 -13.49
N VAL A 18 7.79 12.40 -12.98
CA VAL A 18 6.53 11.65 -12.77
C VAL A 18 6.11 11.70 -11.32
N ASN A 19 4.80 11.52 -11.08
CA ASN A 19 4.22 11.38 -9.74
C ASN A 19 3.47 10.04 -9.63
N PRO A 20 4.19 8.90 -9.55
CA PRO A 20 3.55 7.59 -9.52
C PRO A 20 2.82 7.37 -8.20
N TRP A 21 1.80 6.52 -8.24
CA TRP A 21 1.25 5.95 -7.01
C TRP A 21 2.23 4.95 -6.42
N ILE A 22 2.43 5.03 -5.10
CA ILE A 22 3.22 4.07 -4.34
C ILE A 22 2.27 2.98 -3.83
N GLU A 23 2.49 1.74 -4.27
CA GLU A 23 1.75 0.57 -3.80
C GLU A 23 2.59 -0.25 -2.82
N VAL A 24 1.95 -0.77 -1.78
CA VAL A 24 2.54 -1.80 -0.91
C VAL A 24 1.83 -3.13 -1.15
N ASP A 25 2.56 -4.04 -1.78
CA ASP A 25 2.10 -5.38 -2.15
C ASP A 25 2.29 -6.37 -0.99
N GLY A 26 1.20 -6.63 -0.27
CA GLY A 26 1.15 -7.68 0.75
C GLY A 26 1.51 -7.24 2.16
N GLY A 27 1.19 -8.11 3.12
CA GLY A 27 1.42 -7.85 4.55
C GLY A 27 0.51 -6.77 5.16
N VAL A 28 -0.44 -6.22 4.41
CA VAL A 28 -1.39 -5.21 4.90
C VAL A 28 -2.54 -5.87 5.66
N THR A 29 -2.81 -5.34 6.86
CA THR A 29 -3.87 -5.75 7.77
C THR A 29 -4.51 -4.50 8.40
N PRO A 30 -5.68 -4.61 9.05
CA PRO A 30 -6.24 -3.50 9.83
C PRO A 30 -5.28 -2.92 10.90
N LYS A 31 -4.30 -3.71 11.38
CA LYS A 31 -3.38 -3.29 12.44
C LYS A 31 -2.22 -2.42 11.95
N ASN A 32 -1.92 -2.42 10.66
CA ASN A 32 -0.74 -1.72 10.11
C ASN A 32 -1.03 -0.86 8.88
N ALA A 33 -2.24 -0.93 8.28
CA ALA A 33 -2.62 -0.13 7.13
C ALA A 33 -2.30 1.37 7.31
N TYR A 34 -2.53 1.91 8.51
CA TYR A 34 -2.21 3.31 8.82
C TYR A 34 -0.73 3.66 8.68
N LYS A 35 0.18 2.79 9.17
CA LYS A 35 1.63 3.01 9.06
C LYS A 35 2.08 3.04 7.61
N VAL A 36 1.45 2.20 6.79
CA VAL A 36 1.76 2.09 5.37
C VAL A 36 1.31 3.36 4.63
N ILE A 37 0.13 3.88 4.98
CA ILE A 37 -0.37 5.16 4.46
C ILE A 37 0.50 6.33 4.93
N GLU A 38 0.85 6.40 6.22
CA GLU A 38 1.73 7.43 6.79
C GLU A 38 3.14 7.42 6.16
N ALA A 39 3.62 6.24 5.75
CA ALA A 39 4.87 6.09 5.02
C ALA A 39 4.80 6.55 3.55
N GLY A 40 3.61 6.96 3.06
CA GLY A 40 3.42 7.54 1.73
C GLY A 40 2.80 6.60 0.69
N ALA A 41 2.25 5.45 1.09
CA ALA A 41 1.54 4.57 0.15
C ALA A 41 0.21 5.19 -0.29
N ASN A 42 -0.07 5.11 -1.59
CA ASN A 42 -1.34 5.50 -2.20
C ASN A 42 -2.26 4.29 -2.40
N ALA A 43 -1.69 3.10 -2.60
CA ALA A 43 -2.41 1.86 -2.82
C ALA A 43 -1.94 0.75 -1.86
N LEU A 44 -2.88 -0.07 -1.40
CA LEU A 44 -2.63 -1.16 -0.45
C LEU A 44 -3.15 -2.47 -1.03
N VAL A 45 -2.34 -3.53 -0.99
CA VAL A 45 -2.78 -4.88 -1.36
C VAL A 45 -2.93 -5.73 -0.10
N ALA A 46 -4.16 -6.18 0.15
CA ALA A 46 -4.51 -7.01 1.30
C ALA A 46 -5.22 -8.29 0.86
N GLY A 47 -4.45 -9.36 0.68
CA GLY A 47 -4.96 -10.68 0.30
C GLY A 47 -5.48 -11.47 1.51
N SER A 48 -4.55 -12.11 2.25
CA SER A 48 -4.88 -13.01 3.37
C SER A 48 -5.71 -12.35 4.48
N ALA A 49 -5.50 -11.05 4.73
CA ALA A 49 -6.26 -10.29 5.72
C ALA A 49 -7.75 -10.14 5.35
N VAL A 50 -8.09 -10.18 4.06
CA VAL A 50 -9.48 -10.11 3.56
C VAL A 50 -10.03 -11.51 3.34
N PHE A 51 -9.37 -12.33 2.52
CA PHE A 51 -9.89 -13.65 2.13
C PHE A 51 -9.85 -14.69 3.25
N GLY A 52 -9.03 -14.48 4.30
CA GLY A 52 -9.02 -15.31 5.50
C GLY A 52 -10.03 -14.88 6.57
N ALA A 53 -10.75 -13.78 6.36
CA ALA A 53 -11.69 -13.25 7.35
C ALA A 53 -13.05 -13.94 7.29
N LYS A 54 -13.73 -14.01 8.43
CA LYS A 54 -15.13 -14.50 8.49
C LYS A 54 -16.12 -13.52 7.84
N ASP A 55 -15.83 -12.22 7.96
CA ASP A 55 -16.60 -11.13 7.34
C ASP A 55 -15.64 -10.26 6.52
N TYR A 56 -15.75 -10.35 5.19
CA TYR A 56 -14.91 -9.58 4.27
C TYR A 56 -15.19 -8.08 4.36
N ALA A 57 -16.44 -7.69 4.56
CA ALA A 57 -16.80 -6.29 4.64
C ALA A 57 -16.24 -5.66 5.92
N GLU A 58 -16.22 -6.39 7.04
CA GLU A 58 -15.55 -5.96 8.26
C GLU A 58 -14.04 -5.83 8.06
N ALA A 59 -13.38 -6.84 7.47
CA ALA A 59 -11.95 -6.82 7.22
C ALA A 59 -11.54 -5.65 6.31
N ILE A 60 -12.27 -5.46 5.21
CA ILE A 60 -12.08 -4.33 4.29
C ILE A 60 -12.27 -3.02 5.05
N ARG A 61 -13.38 -2.84 5.79
CA ARG A 61 -13.62 -1.64 6.62
C ARG A 61 -12.48 -1.37 7.59
N GLY A 62 -11.88 -2.40 8.19
CA GLY A 62 -10.74 -2.24 9.09
C GLY A 62 -9.46 -1.76 8.40
N ILE A 63 -9.31 -2.03 7.11
CA ILE A 63 -8.16 -1.56 6.30
C ILE A 63 -8.39 -0.14 5.77
N ILE A 64 -9.61 0.19 5.33
CA ILE A 64 -9.95 1.50 4.74
C ILE A 64 -10.45 2.54 5.72
N LYS A 65 -10.94 2.16 6.92
CA LYS A 65 -11.26 3.15 7.94
C LYS A 65 -9.96 3.85 8.25
N PRO A 66 -9.88 5.17 8.03
CA PRO A 66 -8.67 5.89 8.33
C PRO A 66 -8.34 5.62 9.79
N ALA A 67 -7.06 5.49 10.09
CA ALA A 67 -6.55 6.00 11.35
C ALA A 67 -6.94 7.49 11.43
N LYS A 68 -8.19 7.76 11.83
CA LYS A 68 -8.64 9.10 12.20
C LYS A 68 -8.02 9.36 13.56
N GLY A 69 -6.80 9.87 13.50
CA GLY A 69 -6.02 10.47 14.57
C GLY A 69 -5.18 11.65 14.05
N LEU A 70 -5.54 12.20 12.89
CA LEU A 70 -5.21 13.55 12.44
C LEU A 70 -6.51 14.35 12.39
#